data_AF-A0A6L6H2B4-F1
#
_entry.id   AF-A0A6L6H2B4-F1
#
_cell.length_a   1.000
_cell.length_b   1.000
_cell.length_c   1.000
_cell.angle_alpha   90.00
_cell.angle_beta   90.00
_cell.angle_gamma   90.00
#
_symmetry.space_group_name_H-M   'P 1'
#
loop_
_entity.id
_entity.type
_entity.pdbx_description
1 polymer ?
#
loop_
_entity_poly.entity_id
_entity_poly.type
_entity_poly.pdbx_seq_one_letter_code
_entity_poly.pdbx_strand_id
1 'polypeptide(L)'
;METYEDLYAYLPYFEKRAAESYVNHGSCSDEMNAFIASIEDVDFVDVHYNETLDKYDIPDHDALKRAIPQADPLLLRAAFTHMMRAERFSEGAWAEYEKQGMFLAALKRLGELFGYPPPQK
;
A
#
# COMPACT_ATOMS: atom_id res chain seq x y z
N MET A 1 -13.69 -16.25 -3.41
CA MET A 1 -12.96 -15.10 -3.97
C MET A 1 -12.65 -14.25 -2.77
N GLU A 2 -11.38 -14.04 -2.44
CA GLU A 2 -11.03 -13.12 -1.34
C GLU A 2 -11.44 -11.71 -1.76
N THR A 3 -12.23 -11.02 -0.94
CA THR A 3 -12.76 -9.70 -1.25
C THR A 3 -12.13 -8.68 -0.32
N TYR A 4 -11.25 -7.83 -0.84
CA TYR A 4 -10.55 -6.81 -0.06
C TYR A 4 -11.31 -5.47 -0.03
N GLU A 5 -12.65 -5.53 0.10
CA GLU A 5 -13.56 -4.37 0.01
C GLU A 5 -13.16 -3.24 0.95
N ASP A 6 -12.77 -3.59 2.17
CA ASP A 6 -12.35 -2.64 3.20
C ASP A 6 -11.08 -1.88 2.81
N LEU A 7 -10.16 -2.50 2.06
CA LEU A 7 -8.95 -1.82 1.56
C LEU A 7 -9.30 -0.82 0.45
N TYR A 8 -10.29 -1.14 -0.38
CA TYR A 8 -10.71 -0.27 -1.48
C TYR A 8 -11.49 0.96 -1.01
N ALA A 9 -12.11 0.91 0.17
CA ALA A 9 -12.76 2.08 0.76
C ALA A 9 -11.81 3.28 0.91
N TYR A 10 -10.49 3.03 0.95
CA TYR A 10 -9.45 4.05 1.04
C TYR A 10 -8.97 4.58 -0.32
N LEU A 11 -9.41 4.01 -1.45
CA LEU A 11 -8.99 4.48 -2.78
C LEU A 11 -9.30 5.97 -2.99
N PRO A 12 -10.51 6.50 -2.67
CA PRO A 12 -10.80 7.93 -2.83
C PRO A 12 -9.91 8.83 -1.97
N TYR A 13 -9.52 8.36 -0.77
CA TYR A 13 -8.59 9.07 0.11
C TYR A 13 -7.23 9.24 -0.59
N PHE A 14 -6.65 8.15 -1.09
CA PHE A 14 -5.35 8.20 -1.75
C PHE A 14 -5.39 8.94 -3.10
N GLU A 15 -6.49 8.86 -3.86
CA GLU A 15 -6.66 9.61 -5.11
C GLU A 15 -6.72 11.12 -4.86
N LYS A 16 -7.47 11.55 -3.84
CA LYS A 16 -7.53 12.95 -3.42
C LYS A 16 -6.16 13.44 -2.98
N ARG A 17 -5.45 12.66 -2.16
CA ARG A 17 -4.10 12.98 -1.69
C ARG A 17 -3.10 13.11 -2.83
N ALA A 18 -3.18 12.26 -3.85
CA ALA A 18 -2.32 12.36 -5.03
C ALA A 18 -2.60 13.62 -5.87
N ALA A 19 -3.83 14.13 -5.85
CA ALA A 19 -4.23 15.34 -6.57
C ALA A 19 -3.88 16.64 -5.81
N GLU A 20 -3.84 16.59 -4.48
CA GLU A 20 -3.47 17.72 -3.63
C GLU A 20 -1.92 17.81 -3.52
N SER A 21 -1.32 18.81 -4.16
CA SER A 21 0.10 19.16 -3.96
C SER A 21 0.37 19.39 -2.47
N TYR A 22 0.95 18.40 -1.79
CA TYR A 22 1.17 18.35 -0.34
C TYR A 22 1.66 19.67 0.26
N VAL A 23 0.82 20.30 1.10
CA VAL A 23 1.28 21.22 2.14
C VAL A 23 1.45 20.39 3.41
N ASN A 24 2.68 20.39 3.90
CA ASN A 24 3.19 19.58 4.98
C ASN A 24 2.35 19.67 6.26
N HIS A 25 1.79 18.53 6.70
CA HIS A 25 1.49 18.28 8.10
C HIS A 25 2.15 16.96 8.44
N GLY A 26 3.25 17.03 9.19
CA GLY A 26 4.12 15.90 9.57
C GLY A 26 3.48 14.86 10.50
N SER A 27 2.17 14.65 10.39
CA SER A 27 1.43 13.61 11.10
C SER A 27 0.67 12.75 10.10
N CYS A 28 0.86 11.44 10.19
CA CYS A 28 0.00 10.44 9.58
C CYS A 28 -1.48 10.77 9.90
N SER A 29 -2.35 10.88 8.89
CA SER A 29 -3.76 11.19 9.16
C SER A 29 -4.47 9.99 9.80
N ASP A 30 -5.58 10.23 10.47
CA ASP A 30 -6.39 9.18 11.08
C ASP A 30 -6.83 8.14 10.03
N GLU A 31 -7.10 8.57 8.79
CA GLU A 31 -7.43 7.67 7.67
C GLU A 31 -6.27 6.76 7.26
N MET A 32 -5.03 7.26 7.28
CA MET A 32 -3.86 6.42 7.00
C MET A 32 -3.66 5.39 8.13
N ASN A 33 -3.82 5.78 9.40
CA ASN A 33 -3.75 4.83 10.51
C ASN A 33 -4.86 3.77 10.41
N ALA A 34 -6.07 4.15 10.04
CA ALA A 34 -7.19 3.24 9.83
C ALA A 34 -6.95 2.29 8.64
N PHE A 35 -6.33 2.79 7.57
CA PHE A 35 -5.94 1.98 6.42
C PHE A 35 -4.88 0.93 6.78
N ILE A 36 -3.88 1.29 7.58
CA ILE A 36 -2.87 0.32 8.01
C ILE A 36 -3.49 -0.76 8.90
N ALA A 37 -4.38 -0.37 9.82
CA ALA A 37 -5.10 -1.32 10.67
C ALA A 37 -5.95 -2.30 9.83
N SER A 38 -6.63 -1.82 8.78
CA SER A 38 -7.47 -2.68 7.95
C SER A 38 -6.70 -3.71 7.14
N ILE A 39 -5.43 -3.45 6.76
CA ILE A 39 -4.58 -4.47 6.11
C ILE A 39 -4.25 -5.61 7.07
N GLU A 40 -3.99 -5.30 8.36
CA GLU A 40 -3.77 -6.33 9.38
C GLU A 40 -5.04 -7.17 9.59
N ASP A 41 -6.22 -6.56 9.56
CA ASP A 41 -7.50 -7.24 9.77
C ASP A 41 -7.86 -8.23 8.64
N VAL A 42 -7.50 -7.93 7.38
CA VAL A 42 -7.79 -8.80 6.23
C VAL A 42 -6.71 -9.85 5.94
N ASP A 43 -5.72 -10.01 6.84
CA ASP A 43 -4.59 -10.94 6.74
C ASP A 43 -3.84 -10.85 5.39
N PHE A 44 -3.80 -9.66 4.79
CA PHE A 44 -3.06 -9.41 3.55
C PHE A 44 -1.59 -9.12 3.86
N VAL A 45 -0.94 -10.06 4.53
CA VAL A 45 0.43 -9.93 5.05
C VAL A 45 1.32 -11.08 4.61
N ASP A 46 2.58 -10.77 4.31
CA ASP A 46 3.63 -11.74 4.01
C ASP A 46 4.66 -11.74 5.16
N VAL A 47 4.66 -12.81 5.95
CA VAL A 47 5.59 -12.97 7.08
C VAL A 47 7.05 -13.01 6.62
N HIS A 48 7.30 -13.49 5.40
CA HIS A 48 8.61 -13.62 4.78
C HIS A 48 8.86 -12.52 3.74
N TYR A 49 8.20 -11.36 3.87
CA TYR A 49 8.27 -10.28 2.89
C TYR A 49 9.70 -9.90 2.46
N ASN A 50 10.69 -9.95 3.35
CA ASN A 50 12.09 -9.69 2.98
C ASN A 50 12.64 -10.73 1.98
N GLU A 51 12.41 -12.02 2.24
CA GLU A 51 12.82 -13.11 1.33
C GLU A 51 12.07 -13.03 0.00
N THR A 52 10.78 -12.66 0.04
CA THR A 52 10.00 -12.39 -1.16
C THR A 52 10.59 -11.22 -1.95
N LEU A 53 10.86 -10.08 -1.32
CA LEU A 53 11.46 -8.93 -2.00
C LEU A 53 12.81 -9.27 -2.64
N ASP A 54 13.66 -10.02 -1.93
CA ASP A 54 14.94 -10.51 -2.46
C ASP A 54 14.75 -11.41 -3.68
N LYS A 55 13.77 -12.33 -3.64
CA LYS A 55 13.44 -13.23 -4.76
C LYS A 55 13.00 -12.48 -6.03
N TYR A 56 12.39 -11.31 -5.87
CA TYR A 56 11.97 -10.46 -7.00
C TYR A 56 13.04 -9.41 -7.37
N ASP A 57 14.26 -9.53 -6.84
CA ASP A 57 15.36 -8.59 -7.07
C ASP A 57 14.95 -7.13 -6.76
N ILE A 58 14.34 -6.91 -5.59
CA ILE A 58 13.91 -5.57 -5.11
C ILE A 58 14.89 -5.05 -4.05
N PRO A 59 16.00 -4.38 -4.44
CA PRO A 59 17.06 -3.98 -3.52
C PRO A 59 16.74 -2.73 -2.68
N ASP A 60 15.80 -1.90 -3.14
CA ASP A 60 15.55 -0.59 -2.54
C ASP A 60 14.11 -0.08 -2.79
N HIS A 61 13.78 1.05 -2.16
CA HIS A 61 12.47 1.70 -2.27
C HIS A 61 12.11 2.11 -3.70
N ASP A 62 13.08 2.55 -4.50
CA ASP A 62 12.83 2.98 -5.87
C ASP A 62 12.52 1.78 -6.78
N ALA A 63 13.19 0.65 -6.56
CA ALA A 63 12.89 -0.62 -7.20
C ALA A 63 11.49 -1.11 -6.80
N LEU A 64 11.16 -1.05 -5.51
CA LEU A 64 9.84 -1.42 -5.01
C LEU A 64 8.74 -0.58 -5.67
N LYS A 65 8.92 0.74 -5.71
CA LYS A 65 7.99 1.68 -6.35
C LYS A 65 7.74 1.37 -7.82
N ARG A 66 8.80 1.02 -8.57
CA ARG A 66 8.67 0.64 -9.99
C ARG A 66 7.99 -0.72 -10.17
N ALA A 67 8.14 -1.63 -9.21
CA ALA A 67 7.63 -2.99 -9.29
C ALA A 67 6.14 -3.09 -8.92
N ILE A 68 5.66 -2.28 -7.96
CA ILE A 68 4.27 -2.32 -7.46
C ILE A 68 3.21 -2.36 -8.58
N PRO A 69 3.25 -1.50 -9.62
CA PRO A 69 2.22 -1.51 -10.68
C PRO A 69 2.15 -2.80 -11.50
N GLN A 70 3.21 -3.61 -11.48
CA GLN A 70 3.31 -4.86 -12.24
C GLN A 70 3.31 -6.10 -11.33
N ALA A 71 3.23 -5.90 -10.01
CA ALA A 71 3.38 -6.95 -9.03
C ALA A 71 2.35 -8.06 -9.23
N ASP A 72 2.78 -9.31 -9.10
CA ASP A 72 1.84 -10.42 -8.94
C ASP A 72 1.29 -10.42 -7.49
N PRO A 73 0.32 -11.29 -7.16
CA PRO A 73 -0.24 -11.36 -5.81
C PRO A 73 0.80 -11.50 -4.69
N LEU A 74 1.87 -12.28 -4.92
CA LEU A 74 2.89 -12.56 -3.91
C LEU A 74 3.75 -11.31 -3.67
N LEU A 75 4.25 -10.69 -4.74
CA LEU A 75 5.04 -9.47 -4.64
C LEU A 75 4.21 -8.31 -4.07
N LEU A 76 2.93 -8.21 -4.44
CA LEU A 76 2.06 -7.16 -3.92
C LEU A 76 1.86 -7.28 -2.40
N ARG A 77 1.65 -8.50 -1.90
CA ARG A 77 1.51 -8.76 -0.46
C ARG A 77 2.80 -8.44 0.31
N ALA A 78 3.95 -8.82 -0.23
CA ALA A 78 5.24 -8.45 0.33
C ALA A 78 5.45 -6.93 0.33
N ALA A 79 5.09 -6.24 -0.74
CA ALA A 79 5.18 -4.78 -0.85
C ALA A 79 4.32 -4.07 0.20
N PHE A 80 3.06 -4.48 0.39
CA PHE A 80 2.20 -3.92 1.44
C PHE A 80 2.81 -4.15 2.83
N THR A 81 3.26 -5.37 3.11
CA THR A 81 3.84 -5.72 4.41
C THR A 81 5.10 -4.91 4.69
N HIS A 82 5.96 -4.73 3.69
CA HIS A 82 7.14 -3.87 3.77
C HIS A 82 6.74 -2.43 4.12
N MET A 83 5.82 -1.84 3.34
CA MET A 83 5.39 -0.45 3.55
C MET A 83 4.77 -0.24 4.93
N MET A 84 3.93 -1.16 5.40
CA MET A 84 3.32 -1.10 6.73
C MET A 84 4.36 -1.15 7.84
N ARG A 85 5.37 -2.01 7.71
CA ARG A 85 6.39 -2.18 8.76
C ARG A 85 7.45 -1.09 8.75
N ALA A 86 7.60 -0.35 7.65
CA ALA A 86 8.65 0.66 7.49
C ALA A 86 8.64 1.74 8.58
N GLU A 87 7.46 2.13 9.07
CA GLU A 87 7.33 3.13 10.16
C GLU A 87 8.02 2.68 11.46
N ARG A 88 8.16 1.36 11.68
CA ARG A 88 8.89 0.80 12.83
C ARG A 88 10.41 1.01 12.74
N PHE A 89 10.92 1.28 11.53
CA PHE A 89 12.35 1.39 11.25
C PHE A 89 12.75 2.82 10.86
N SER A 90 11.82 3.60 10.30
CA SER A 90 12.03 4.99 9.90
C SER A 90 10.75 5.77 10.15
N GLU A 91 10.82 6.72 11.10
CA GLU A 91 9.74 7.66 11.35
C GLU A 91 9.42 8.46 10.07
N GLY A 92 8.15 8.58 9.73
CA GLY A 92 7.66 9.26 8.54
C GLY A 92 7.74 8.44 7.25
N ALA A 93 8.04 7.14 7.32
CA ALA A 93 8.08 6.27 6.14
C ALA A 93 6.74 6.23 5.40
N TRP A 94 5.62 6.11 6.14
CA TRP A 94 4.29 6.11 5.53
C TRP A 94 3.99 7.41 4.79
N ALA A 95 4.32 8.56 5.39
CA ALA A 95 4.12 9.86 4.77
C ALA A 95 4.92 9.98 3.46
N GLU A 96 6.15 9.45 3.44
CA GLU A 96 6.97 9.45 2.23
C GLU A 96 6.41 8.51 1.16
N TYR A 97 5.98 7.29 1.50
CA TYR A 97 5.33 6.39 0.53
C TYR A 97 4.03 6.95 -0.03
N GLU A 98 3.24 7.63 0.80
CA GLU A 98 2.01 8.30 0.40
C GLU A 98 2.31 9.42 -0.60
N LYS A 99 3.25 10.31 -0.27
CA LYS A 99 3.73 11.38 -1.15
C LYS A 99 4.28 10.86 -2.47
N GLN A 100 4.88 9.68 -2.46
CA GLN A 100 5.38 9.02 -3.66
C GLN A 100 4.30 8.24 -4.44
N GLY A 101 3.06 8.20 -3.95
CA GLY A 101 1.93 7.52 -4.57
C GLY A 101 2.00 6.00 -4.50
N MET A 102 2.84 5.43 -3.62
CA MET A 102 3.07 3.98 -3.57
C MET A 102 1.85 3.22 -3.03
N PHE A 103 1.18 3.74 -1.99
CA PHE A 103 -0.07 3.15 -1.49
C PHE A 103 -1.18 3.16 -2.53
N LEU A 104 -1.33 4.29 -3.27
CA LEU A 104 -2.30 4.40 -4.35
C LEU A 104 -2.00 3.38 -5.47
N ALA A 105 -0.74 3.26 -5.88
CA ALA A 105 -0.33 2.29 -6.90
C ALA A 105 -0.59 0.85 -6.45
N ALA A 106 -0.33 0.53 -5.19
CA ALA A 106 -0.54 -0.80 -4.63
C ALA A 106 -2.04 -1.14 -4.52
N LEU A 107 -2.88 -0.20 -4.10
CA LEU A 107 -4.34 -0.36 -4.08
C LEU A 107 -4.93 -0.55 -5.47
N LYS A 108 -4.43 0.21 -6.46
CA LYS A 108 -4.86 0.03 -7.85
C LYS A 108 -4.49 -1.35 -8.35
N ARG A 109 -3.27 -1.80 -8.05
CA ARG A 109 -2.82 -3.13 -8.44
C ARG A 109 -3.63 -4.25 -7.76
N LEU A 110 -3.98 -4.08 -6.49
CA LEU A 110 -4.86 -5.00 -5.77
C LEU A 110 -6.18 -5.16 -6.52
N GLY A 111 -6.78 -4.05 -6.96
CA GLY A 111 -8.04 -4.05 -7.71
C GLY A 111 -7.97 -4.72 -9.07
N GLU A 112 -6.84 -4.61 -9.77
CA GLU A 112 -6.61 -5.35 -11.02
C GLU A 112 -6.51 -6.86 -10.82
N LEU A 113 -5.91 -7.31 -9.70
CA LEU A 113 -5.67 -8.73 -9.41
C LEU A 113 -6.88 -9.44 -8.82
N PHE A 114 -7.65 -8.76 -7.96
CA PHE A 114 -8.71 -9.37 -7.16
C PHE A 114 -10.09 -8.78 -7.44
N GLY A 115 -10.17 -7.78 -8.31
CA GLY A 115 -11.38 -7.05 -8.64
C GLY A 115 -11.61 -5.86 -7.69
N TYR A 116 -12.06 -4.75 -8.25
CA TYR A 116 -12.67 -3.67 -7.48
C TYR A 116 -14.11 -4.08 -7.18
N PRO A 117 -14.57 -4.03 -5.91
CA PRO A 117 -16.00 -4.17 -5.65
C PRO A 117 -16.73 -3.06 -6.42
N PRO A 118 -17.87 -3.36 -7.07
CA PRO A 118 -18.67 -2.32 -7.68
C PRO A 118 -19.05 -1.28 -6.60
N PRO A 119 -19.00 0.03 -6.89
CA PRO A 119 -19.42 1.03 -5.91
C PRO A 119 -20.85 0.72 -5.47
N GLN A 120 -21.04 0.50 -4.16
CA GLN A 120 -22.38 0.36 -3.59
C GLN A 120 -23.08 1.71 -3.80
N LYS A 121 -24.06 1.72 -4.71
CA LYS A 121 -24.93 2.86 -4.98
C LYS A 121 -25.92 3.07 -3.85
#